data_AF-A0A8A1UZH0-F1
#
_entry.id   AF-A0A8A1UZH0-F1
#
_cell.length_a   1.000
_cell.length_b   1.000
_cell.length_c   1.000
_cell.angle_alpha   90.00
_cell.angle_beta   90.00
_cell.angle_gamma   90.00
#
_symmetry.space_group_name_H-M   'P 1'
#
loop_
_entity.id
_entity.type
_entity.pdbx_description
1 polymer ?
#
loop_
_entity_poly.entity_id
_entity_poly.type
_entity_poly.pdbx_seq_one_letter_code
_entity_poly.pdbx_strand_id
1 'polypeptide(L)'
;MSVRRSRALLVAGLFASTVAAGVLTAPSANAVVGVATKDGSYPFTARLDIGGTRSCSAALVDEQWLLTAASCFADNPAQSLEVPAGAPKVKTTATVGRTDMSRESGGTVATVEKLVPRGDRDLVMAKLDKPVTGIAPAEVTSKAPLPGEDVFVSGYGRTKDEWVPDRLHYGRFSVGAAKETTVGITGKDNGAAVCEGDTGAPVWRDIAGRYELVGVSSQSWQGGCFGHDDEKRTDAVASRTDDVAGWIQTVRLSTKFQNVSDVLTSADFNGDGRTDVAAVMNDGNLHAFYAKPDGTLQYGRELWTHDGTWGGYQQLIGGDFNGDGQGDIIARRDDGQMFLYTGTANGNLNPRVAAWYDKSWQTMKQIVRYRADNSGRDGLAAIWGDGSLHAYTAKADGTLSGTKRDLWHDKSWGGMRILSSGDFNADGKDDIVATDPDGGFRLYTGNAQGTVTRAPDLWHDKSWSSMRALLGGDFNGDGKADIAALWGDRSLHLYTGNGKGALAAGPAMWPTAF
;
A
#
# COMPACT_ATOMS: atom_id res chain seq x y z
N MET A 1 92.48 -24.27 21.65
CA MET A 1 92.06 -25.61 21.15
C MET A 1 91.32 -25.38 19.83
N SER A 2 92.01 -25.29 18.70
CA SER A 2 92.46 -26.40 17.84
C SER A 2 91.32 -27.17 17.16
N VAL A 3 91.01 -26.80 15.90
CA VAL A 3 91.14 -27.63 14.65
C VAL A 3 89.87 -28.46 14.35
N ARG A 4 89.20 -28.47 13.17
CA ARG A 4 89.58 -28.79 11.76
C ARG A 4 88.38 -28.38 10.87
N ARG A 5 88.51 -27.53 9.83
CA ARG A 5 88.81 -27.77 8.38
C ARG A 5 87.90 -28.74 7.61
N SER A 6 87.30 -28.22 6.52
CA SER A 6 87.21 -28.77 5.13
C SER A 6 86.68 -27.65 4.20
N ARG A 7 87.49 -26.91 3.41
CA ARG A 7 87.90 -27.12 1.99
C ARG A 7 86.73 -27.46 1.03
N ALA A 8 86.33 -26.49 0.19
CA ALA A 8 86.61 -26.39 -1.27
C ALA A 8 85.45 -27.02 -2.10
N LEU A 9 84.94 -26.54 -3.22
CA LEU A 9 85.45 -25.75 -4.36
C LEU A 9 84.27 -25.02 -5.05
N LEU A 10 84.58 -23.90 -5.71
CA LEU A 10 83.76 -23.29 -6.76
C LEU A 10 83.62 -24.24 -7.96
N VAL A 11 82.39 -24.39 -8.48
CA VAL A 11 82.14 -24.75 -9.89
C VAL A 11 81.09 -23.77 -10.42
N ALA A 12 81.50 -22.99 -11.42
CA ALA A 12 80.63 -22.12 -12.19
C ALA A 12 79.77 -22.97 -13.14
N GLY A 13 78.46 -22.92 -12.99
CA GLY A 13 77.49 -23.44 -13.95
C GLY A 13 76.79 -22.30 -14.66
N LEU A 14 77.09 -22.10 -15.94
CA LEU A 14 76.26 -21.31 -16.84
C LEU A 14 74.89 -22.02 -16.96
N PHE A 15 73.84 -21.42 -16.42
CA PHE A 15 72.47 -21.71 -16.82
C PHE A 15 71.96 -20.54 -17.66
N ALA A 16 71.91 -20.74 -18.96
CA ALA A 16 71.12 -19.93 -19.88
C ALA A 16 69.64 -20.21 -19.61
N SER A 17 69.04 -19.47 -18.69
CA SER A 17 67.59 -19.40 -18.54
C SER A 17 67.04 -18.44 -19.59
N THR A 18 66.46 -19.02 -20.63
CA THR A 18 65.64 -18.36 -21.64
C THR A 18 64.61 -17.43 -20.98
N VAL A 19 64.66 -16.15 -21.35
CA VAL A 19 63.59 -15.19 -21.06
C VAL A 19 62.40 -15.60 -21.91
N ALA A 20 61.51 -16.42 -21.34
CA ALA A 20 60.13 -16.43 -21.79
C ALA A 20 59.51 -15.14 -21.29
N ALA A 21 59.50 -14.11 -22.15
CA ALA A 21 58.60 -12.99 -21.99
C ALA A 21 57.19 -13.57 -22.14
N GLY A 22 56.64 -14.06 -21.03
CA GLY A 22 55.22 -14.30 -20.92
C GLY A 22 54.56 -12.96 -21.14
N VAL A 23 53.97 -12.78 -22.33
CA VAL A 23 52.94 -11.76 -22.51
C VAL A 23 51.86 -12.14 -21.51
N LEU A 24 51.87 -11.47 -20.36
CA LEU A 24 50.69 -11.37 -19.52
C LEU A 24 49.70 -10.59 -20.38
N THR A 25 48.94 -11.30 -21.21
CA THR A 25 47.64 -10.79 -21.63
C THR A 25 46.85 -10.69 -20.34
N ALA A 26 46.91 -9.52 -19.71
CA ALA A 26 45.84 -9.13 -18.82
C ALA A 26 44.55 -9.35 -19.62
N PRO A 27 43.58 -10.14 -19.13
CA PRO A 27 42.28 -10.11 -19.76
C PRO A 27 41.88 -8.63 -19.80
N SER A 28 41.44 -8.17 -20.97
CA SER A 28 40.81 -6.86 -21.07
C SER A 28 39.84 -6.75 -19.91
N ALA A 29 40.04 -5.76 -19.04
CA ALA A 29 39.06 -5.44 -18.02
C ALA A 29 37.76 -5.16 -18.78
N ASN A 30 36.84 -6.12 -18.76
CA ASN A 30 35.48 -5.95 -19.26
C ASN A 30 34.83 -4.95 -18.31
N ALA A 31 34.99 -3.66 -18.61
CA ALA A 31 34.22 -2.61 -17.96
C ALA A 31 32.81 -2.69 -18.54
N VAL A 32 31.84 -3.04 -17.69
CA VAL A 32 30.41 -3.27 -17.98
C VAL A 32 29.63 -2.13 -17.38
N VAL A 33 28.54 -1.68 -18.00
CA VAL A 33 27.60 -0.78 -17.32
C VAL A 33 26.22 -1.43 -17.23
N GLY A 34 26.01 -2.15 -16.12
CA GLY A 34 24.82 -2.92 -15.76
C GLY A 34 25.02 -4.45 -15.80
N VAL A 35 24.90 -5.15 -14.67
CA VAL A 35 24.94 -6.63 -14.67
C VAL A 35 23.64 -7.15 -15.27
N ALA A 36 23.74 -7.94 -16.35
CA ALA A 36 22.58 -8.59 -16.92
C ALA A 36 21.91 -9.46 -15.85
N THR A 37 20.62 -9.24 -15.63
CA THR A 37 19.90 -9.91 -14.55
C THR A 37 19.63 -11.38 -14.88
N LYS A 38 19.53 -12.23 -13.85
CA LYS A 38 19.00 -13.59 -14.00
C LYS A 38 17.51 -13.52 -14.25
N ASP A 39 16.97 -14.48 -15.01
CA ASP A 39 15.53 -14.58 -15.25
C ASP A 39 14.76 -14.50 -13.92
N GLY A 40 13.76 -13.62 -13.85
CA GLY A 40 12.93 -13.42 -12.66
C GLY A 40 13.48 -12.42 -11.63
N SER A 41 14.65 -11.79 -11.88
CA SER A 41 15.13 -10.72 -11.00
C SER A 41 14.35 -9.43 -11.24
N TYR A 42 14.00 -8.72 -10.15
CA TYR A 42 13.33 -7.41 -10.15
C TYR A 42 12.10 -7.33 -11.07
N PRO A 43 11.14 -8.28 -10.96
CA PRO A 43 10.03 -8.41 -11.92
C PRO A 43 9.07 -7.21 -11.92
N PHE A 44 9.13 -6.36 -10.90
CA PHE A 44 8.42 -5.08 -10.85
C PHE A 44 8.96 -4.05 -11.86
N THR A 45 10.15 -4.25 -12.45
CA THR A 45 10.69 -3.33 -13.47
C THR A 45 10.03 -3.60 -14.82
N ALA A 46 9.38 -2.57 -15.36
CA ALA A 46 8.67 -2.61 -16.63
C ALA A 46 9.43 -1.87 -17.73
N ARG A 47 9.29 -2.35 -18.97
CA ARG A 47 9.68 -1.63 -20.18
C ARG A 47 8.46 -0.96 -20.78
N LEU A 48 8.56 0.33 -21.08
CA LEU A 48 7.58 1.07 -21.85
C LEU A 48 8.03 1.15 -23.31
N ASP A 49 7.11 0.86 -24.22
CA ASP A 49 7.20 1.16 -25.65
C ASP A 49 6.17 2.24 -25.96
N ILE A 50 6.65 3.41 -26.39
CA ILE A 50 5.85 4.61 -26.64
C ILE A 50 5.88 4.85 -28.15
N GLY A 51 4.79 4.45 -28.82
CA GLY A 51 4.62 4.60 -30.26
C GLY A 51 5.65 3.89 -31.14
N GLY A 52 6.35 2.87 -30.64
CA GLY A 52 7.41 2.16 -31.37
C GLY A 52 8.68 2.97 -31.63
N THR A 53 8.80 4.16 -31.04
CA THR A 53 9.90 5.11 -31.33
C THR A 53 10.69 5.52 -30.10
N ARG A 54 10.07 5.47 -28.93
CA ARG A 54 10.71 5.79 -27.66
C ARG A 54 10.52 4.63 -26.69
N SER A 55 11.59 4.30 -25.97
CA SER A 55 11.53 3.33 -24.88
C SER A 55 11.95 3.99 -23.57
N CYS A 56 11.24 3.64 -22.51
CA CYS A 56 11.51 4.05 -21.14
C CYS A 56 11.43 2.84 -20.22
N SER A 57 11.86 3.02 -18.99
CA SER A 57 11.66 2.07 -17.91
C SER A 57 10.58 2.59 -16.94
N ALA A 58 10.00 1.70 -16.15
CA ALA A 58 9.00 2.06 -15.14
C ALA A 58 9.01 1.05 -13.98
N ALA A 59 8.41 1.44 -12.86
CA ALA A 59 8.21 0.58 -11.71
C ALA A 59 6.74 0.18 -11.58
N LEU A 60 6.43 -1.12 -11.49
CA LEU A 60 5.14 -1.59 -11.03
C LEU A 60 4.97 -1.18 -9.57
N VAL A 61 3.99 -0.34 -9.31
CA VAL A 61 3.68 0.20 -7.99
C VAL A 61 2.34 -0.34 -7.47
N ASP A 62 1.44 -0.74 -8.35
CA ASP A 62 0.23 -1.51 -8.04
C ASP A 62 -0.06 -2.43 -9.25
N GLU A 63 -0.96 -3.40 -9.12
CA GLU A 63 -1.31 -4.34 -10.19
C GLU A 63 -1.72 -3.64 -11.49
N GLN A 64 -2.32 -2.45 -11.41
CA GLN A 64 -2.70 -1.63 -12.57
C GLN A 64 -1.96 -0.30 -12.67
N TRP A 65 -0.91 -0.07 -11.88
CA TRP A 65 -0.23 1.22 -11.89
C TRP A 65 1.28 1.06 -12.01
N LEU A 66 1.83 1.80 -12.97
CA LEU A 66 3.25 2.03 -13.11
C LEU A 66 3.60 3.44 -12.64
N LEU A 67 4.79 3.59 -12.08
CA LEU A 67 5.41 4.88 -11.80
C LEU A 67 6.63 5.04 -12.72
N THR A 68 6.72 6.18 -13.40
CA THR A 68 7.78 6.48 -14.37
C THR A 68 7.98 7.99 -14.47
N ALA A 69 8.90 8.43 -15.32
CA ALA A 69 9.18 9.84 -15.56
C ALA A 69 8.14 10.44 -16.52
N ALA A 70 7.70 11.68 -16.25
CA ALA A 70 6.80 12.42 -17.14
C ALA A 70 7.45 12.70 -18.51
N SER A 71 8.77 12.89 -18.53
CA SER A 71 9.61 13.06 -19.72
C SER A 71 9.44 11.93 -20.75
N CYS A 72 9.05 10.73 -20.33
CA CYS A 72 8.73 9.63 -21.24
C CYS A 72 7.57 9.97 -22.18
N PHE A 73 6.57 10.71 -21.70
CA PHE A 73 5.34 11.06 -22.42
C PHE A 73 5.33 12.50 -22.94
N ALA A 74 6.28 13.34 -22.52
CA ALA A 74 6.42 14.70 -23.01
C ALA A 74 6.80 14.72 -24.51
N ASP A 75 6.23 15.66 -25.27
CA ASP A 75 6.55 15.82 -26.69
C ASP A 75 8.04 16.10 -26.90
N ASN A 76 8.59 17.03 -26.10
CA ASN A 76 10.01 17.35 -26.07
C ASN A 76 10.49 17.56 -24.62
N PRO A 77 11.02 16.52 -23.95
CA PRO A 77 11.41 16.59 -22.55
C PRO A 77 12.58 17.56 -22.28
N ALA A 78 13.32 17.99 -23.31
CA ALA A 78 14.34 19.02 -23.17
C ALA A 78 13.74 20.44 -23.07
N GLN A 79 12.48 20.64 -23.47
CA GLN A 79 11.79 21.93 -23.43
C GLN A 79 10.73 22.00 -22.33
N SER A 80 9.95 20.94 -22.15
CA SER A 80 8.90 20.87 -21.13
C SER A 80 8.68 19.44 -20.68
N LEU A 81 8.43 19.27 -19.38
CA LEU A 81 8.02 18.01 -18.76
C LEU A 81 6.50 17.93 -18.58
N GLU A 82 5.77 18.94 -19.04
CA GLU A 82 4.32 18.99 -18.90
C GLU A 82 3.67 17.89 -19.75
N VAL A 83 2.86 17.08 -19.10
CA VAL A 83 2.09 15.99 -19.71
C VAL A 83 0.64 16.16 -19.25
N PRO A 84 -0.35 16.19 -20.15
CA PRO A 84 -1.76 16.25 -19.75
C PRO A 84 -2.20 15.00 -18.97
N ALA A 85 -3.02 15.18 -17.95
CA ALA A 85 -3.74 14.06 -17.33
C ALA A 85 -4.75 13.44 -18.32
N GLY A 86 -4.95 12.12 -18.24
CA GLY A 86 -5.83 11.39 -19.16
C GLY A 86 -5.07 10.41 -20.05
N ALA A 87 -5.65 10.03 -21.19
CA ALA A 87 -5.03 9.03 -22.06
C ALA A 87 -3.69 9.51 -22.65
N PRO A 88 -2.65 8.66 -22.76
CA PRO A 88 -1.43 9.01 -23.46
C PRO A 88 -1.72 9.48 -24.90
N LYS A 89 -1.04 10.55 -25.33
CA LYS A 89 -1.16 11.09 -26.69
C LYS A 89 -0.78 10.06 -27.77
N VAL A 90 0.17 9.19 -27.45
CA VAL A 90 0.67 8.13 -28.32
C VAL A 90 0.42 6.79 -27.65
N LYS A 91 -0.04 5.80 -28.42
CA LYS A 91 -0.25 4.43 -27.92
C LYS A 91 1.01 3.93 -27.23
N THR A 92 0.86 3.54 -25.97
CA THR A 92 1.96 3.08 -25.14
C THR A 92 1.63 1.69 -24.60
N THR A 93 2.57 0.75 -24.73
CA THR A 93 2.48 -0.57 -24.10
C THR A 93 3.55 -0.74 -23.03
N ALA A 94 3.20 -1.46 -21.97
CA ALA A 94 4.10 -1.81 -20.90
C ALA A 94 4.27 -3.32 -20.84
N THR A 95 5.53 -3.77 -20.78
CA THR A 95 5.89 -5.17 -20.53
C THR A 95 6.45 -5.27 -19.12
N VAL A 96 5.73 -5.98 -18.24
CA VAL A 96 6.04 -6.12 -16.80
C VAL A 96 6.41 -7.56 -16.48
N GLY A 97 7.44 -7.80 -15.66
CA GLY A 97 7.83 -9.15 -15.23
C GLY A 97 8.58 -10.00 -16.25
N ARG A 98 9.05 -9.39 -17.35
CA ARG A 98 9.84 -10.09 -18.36
C ARG A 98 11.28 -9.60 -18.34
N THR A 99 12.19 -10.42 -17.83
CA THR A 99 13.63 -10.09 -17.80
C THR A 99 14.27 -10.06 -19.20
N ASP A 100 13.79 -10.89 -20.13
CA ASP A 100 14.36 -11.09 -21.47
C ASP A 100 13.28 -10.78 -22.53
N MET A 101 13.43 -9.63 -23.17
CA MET A 101 12.51 -9.07 -24.16
C MET A 101 12.55 -9.79 -25.50
N SER A 102 13.57 -10.60 -25.76
CA SER A 102 13.61 -11.48 -26.94
C SER A 102 12.57 -12.61 -26.86
N ARG A 103 12.06 -12.89 -25.65
CA ARG A 103 11.04 -13.92 -25.42
C ARG A 103 9.64 -13.36 -25.58
N GLU A 104 8.78 -14.15 -26.21
CA GLU A 104 7.35 -13.83 -26.32
C GLU A 104 6.56 -14.23 -25.05
N SER A 105 7.08 -15.20 -24.29
CA SER A 105 6.50 -15.71 -23.05
C SER A 105 7.18 -15.13 -21.79
N GLY A 106 6.42 -15.10 -20.69
CA GLY A 106 6.86 -14.50 -19.42
C GLY A 106 6.43 -13.04 -19.30
N GLY A 107 6.01 -12.67 -18.10
CA GLY A 107 5.47 -11.34 -17.80
C GLY A 107 4.08 -11.06 -18.39
N THR A 108 3.64 -9.81 -18.23
CA THR A 108 2.36 -9.30 -18.73
C THR A 108 2.61 -8.10 -19.64
N VAL A 109 2.00 -8.11 -20.83
CA VAL A 109 1.95 -6.94 -21.73
C VAL A 109 0.58 -6.28 -21.60
N ALA A 110 0.55 -5.00 -21.25
CA ALA A 110 -0.65 -4.20 -21.03
C ALA A 110 -0.56 -2.82 -21.72
N THR A 111 -1.70 -2.23 -22.07
CA THR A 111 -1.73 -0.88 -22.65
C THR A 111 -1.80 0.16 -21.54
N VAL A 112 -1.09 1.28 -21.67
CA VAL A 112 -1.28 2.43 -20.77
C VAL A 112 -2.50 3.21 -21.23
N GLU A 113 -3.54 3.29 -20.40
CA GLU A 113 -4.82 3.94 -20.73
C GLU A 113 -5.00 5.32 -20.09
N LYS A 114 -4.29 5.61 -18.99
CA LYS A 114 -4.41 6.88 -18.27
C LYS A 114 -3.08 7.29 -17.64
N LEU A 115 -2.78 8.57 -17.71
CA LEU A 115 -1.67 9.25 -17.06
C LEU A 115 -2.22 10.17 -15.97
N VAL A 116 -1.57 10.15 -14.81
CA VAL A 116 -1.77 11.09 -13.72
C VAL A 116 -0.41 11.75 -13.45
N PRO A 117 -0.12 12.90 -14.07
CA PRO A 117 1.15 13.58 -13.97
C PRO A 117 1.29 14.26 -12.60
N ARG A 118 2.53 14.35 -12.12
CA ARG A 118 2.89 15.20 -10.99
C ARG A 118 3.48 16.50 -11.52
N GLY A 119 2.89 17.64 -11.16
CA GLY A 119 3.29 18.94 -11.73
C GLY A 119 4.59 19.54 -11.18
N ASP A 120 5.10 19.06 -10.04
CA ASP A 120 6.27 19.65 -9.36
C ASP A 120 7.60 18.94 -9.69
N ARG A 121 7.58 17.81 -10.42
CA ARG A 121 8.77 17.01 -10.72
C ARG A 121 8.55 16.08 -11.91
N ASP A 122 9.64 15.50 -12.44
CA ASP A 122 9.58 14.55 -13.56
C ASP A 122 9.02 13.19 -13.11
N LEU A 123 7.70 13.11 -12.95
CA LEU A 123 7.02 11.93 -12.40
C LEU A 123 5.58 11.82 -12.90
N VAL A 124 5.17 10.61 -13.29
CA VAL A 124 3.82 10.30 -13.73
C VAL A 124 3.41 8.90 -13.30
N MET A 125 2.17 8.77 -12.85
CA MET A 125 1.51 7.48 -12.64
C MET A 125 0.81 7.07 -13.95
N ALA A 126 1.09 5.88 -14.45
CA ALA A 126 0.55 5.33 -15.68
C ALA A 126 -0.33 4.11 -15.38
N LYS A 127 -1.64 4.23 -15.65
CA LYS A 127 -2.62 3.16 -15.44
C LYS A 127 -2.60 2.17 -16.59
N LEU A 128 -2.60 0.89 -16.26
CA LEU A 128 -2.70 -0.23 -17.19
C LEU A 128 -4.16 -0.61 -17.45
N ASP A 129 -4.47 -0.96 -18.70
CA ASP A 129 -5.79 -1.42 -19.15
C ASP A 129 -6.27 -2.71 -18.47
N LYS A 130 -5.34 -3.49 -17.89
CA LYS A 130 -5.62 -4.70 -17.13
C LYS A 130 -4.60 -4.91 -16.00
N PRO A 131 -4.99 -5.62 -14.92
CA PRO A 131 -4.07 -5.94 -13.82
C PRO A 131 -2.95 -6.88 -14.24
N VAL A 132 -1.79 -6.64 -13.66
CA VAL A 132 -0.60 -7.49 -13.66
C VAL A 132 -0.63 -8.30 -12.37
N THR A 133 -0.90 -9.59 -12.48
CA THR A 133 -0.98 -10.51 -11.33
C THR A 133 0.27 -11.35 -11.19
N GLY A 134 0.53 -11.88 -9.99
CA GLY A 134 1.67 -12.76 -9.71
C GLY A 134 3.05 -12.08 -9.67
N ILE A 135 3.09 -10.74 -9.71
CA ILE A 135 4.31 -9.94 -9.57
C ILE A 135 4.10 -9.00 -8.40
N ALA A 136 4.95 -9.11 -7.37
CA ALA A 136 4.96 -8.17 -6.26
C ALA A 136 5.38 -6.78 -6.76
N PRO A 137 4.58 -5.71 -6.55
CA PRO A 137 4.97 -4.35 -6.85
C PRO A 137 6.13 -3.88 -5.96
N ALA A 138 6.83 -2.83 -6.40
CA ALA A 138 7.80 -2.14 -5.57
C ALA A 138 7.09 -1.37 -4.44
N GLU A 139 7.66 -1.42 -3.23
CA GLU A 139 7.10 -0.76 -2.05
C GLU A 139 7.29 0.75 -2.17
N VAL A 140 6.22 1.51 -1.95
CA VAL A 140 6.29 2.98 -1.85
C VAL A 140 6.31 3.35 -0.38
N THR A 141 7.34 4.11 0.00
CA THR A 141 7.63 4.48 1.38
C THR A 141 7.77 6.00 1.50
N SER A 142 7.43 6.56 2.66
CA SER A 142 7.68 7.96 3.00
C SER A 142 9.07 8.20 3.63
N LYS A 143 9.89 7.15 3.73
CA LYS A 143 11.22 7.24 4.32
C LYS A 143 12.23 7.78 3.32
N ALA A 144 12.65 9.02 3.56
CA ALA A 144 13.68 9.71 2.79
C ALA A 144 14.99 8.89 2.69
N PRO A 145 15.67 8.94 1.54
CA PRO A 145 16.97 8.28 1.39
C PRO A 145 18.06 9.06 2.14
N LEU A 146 19.03 8.35 2.70
CA LEU A 146 20.13 8.96 3.45
C LEU A 146 21.35 9.16 2.55
N PRO A 147 22.08 10.29 2.68
CA PRO A 147 23.35 10.45 1.97
C PRO A 147 24.33 9.30 2.27
N GLY A 148 24.92 8.74 1.23
CA GLY A 148 25.84 7.60 1.30
C GLY A 148 25.17 6.22 1.26
N GLU A 149 23.84 6.15 1.42
CA GLU A 149 23.06 4.91 1.32
C GLU A 149 23.26 4.26 -0.06
N ASP A 150 23.31 2.93 -0.07
CA ASP A 150 23.34 2.15 -1.30
C ASP A 150 21.93 1.95 -1.85
N VAL A 151 21.77 2.29 -3.12
CA VAL A 151 20.56 2.05 -3.89
C VAL A 151 20.92 1.34 -5.19
N PHE A 152 19.91 0.76 -5.83
CA PHE A 152 20.03 0.08 -7.09
C PHE A 152 19.11 0.74 -8.12
N VAL A 153 19.54 0.73 -9.37
CA VAL A 153 18.69 1.10 -10.51
C VAL A 153 18.57 -0.12 -11.39
N SER A 154 17.35 -0.48 -11.77
CA SER A 154 17.08 -1.55 -12.73
C SER A 154 16.28 -1.03 -13.91
N GLY A 155 16.72 -1.34 -15.14
CA GLY A 155 16.14 -0.77 -16.35
C GLY A 155 16.51 -1.51 -17.63
N TYR A 156 15.87 -1.10 -18.72
CA TYR A 156 16.04 -1.64 -20.08
C TYR A 156 16.70 -0.63 -21.02
N GLY A 157 17.29 0.44 -20.48
CA GLY A 157 18.05 1.42 -21.25
C GLY A 157 19.35 0.85 -21.78
N ARG A 158 20.02 1.64 -22.62
CA ARG A 158 21.30 1.29 -23.24
C ARG A 158 22.28 0.79 -22.20
N THR A 159 23.12 -0.16 -22.61
CA THR A 159 24.30 -0.51 -21.83
C THR A 159 25.51 0.24 -22.39
N LYS A 160 26.70 -0.11 -21.93
CA LYS A 160 27.95 0.33 -22.56
C LYS A 160 28.09 -0.15 -24.01
N ASP A 161 27.64 -1.37 -24.28
CA ASP A 161 27.97 -2.10 -25.50
C ASP A 161 26.76 -2.29 -26.42
N GLU A 162 25.55 -2.07 -25.92
CA GLU A 162 24.29 -2.34 -26.64
C GLU A 162 23.37 -1.12 -26.70
N TRP A 163 22.93 -0.79 -27.92
CA TRP A 163 22.00 0.32 -28.21
C TRP A 163 20.54 0.02 -27.79
N VAL A 164 20.11 -1.23 -27.86
CA VAL A 164 18.82 -1.70 -27.31
C VAL A 164 19.09 -3.07 -26.71
N PRO A 165 19.35 -3.18 -25.40
CA PRO A 165 19.52 -4.48 -24.80
C PRO A 165 18.19 -5.23 -24.75
N ASP A 166 18.26 -6.53 -25.05
CA ASP A 166 17.10 -7.40 -24.92
C ASP A 166 16.86 -7.82 -23.47
N ARG A 167 17.77 -7.51 -22.55
CA ARG A 167 17.72 -8.00 -21.17
C ARG A 167 17.62 -6.86 -20.16
N LEU A 168 16.98 -7.12 -19.03
CA LEU A 168 16.98 -6.21 -17.89
C LEU A 168 18.38 -6.16 -17.27
N HIS A 169 18.87 -4.95 -17.01
CA HIS A 169 20.13 -4.71 -16.30
C HIS A 169 19.87 -4.00 -14.98
N TYR A 170 20.85 -4.09 -14.08
CA TYR A 170 20.85 -3.29 -12.86
C TYR A 170 22.27 -2.87 -12.46
N GLY A 171 22.37 -1.78 -11.70
CA GLY A 171 23.61 -1.27 -11.16
C GLY A 171 23.42 -0.70 -9.76
N ARG A 172 24.52 -0.67 -8.98
CA ARG A 172 24.54 -0.09 -7.63
C ARG A 172 25.05 1.35 -7.67
N PHE A 173 24.40 2.19 -6.89
CA PHE A 173 24.67 3.61 -6.78
C PHE A 173 24.71 4.04 -5.31
N SER A 174 25.43 5.12 -5.05
CA SER A 174 25.40 5.84 -3.78
C SER A 174 24.43 7.00 -3.87
N VAL A 175 23.63 7.20 -2.84
CA VAL A 175 22.77 8.38 -2.70
C VAL A 175 23.61 9.60 -2.32
N GLY A 176 23.41 10.71 -3.03
CA GLY A 176 23.93 12.04 -2.69
C GLY A 176 23.00 12.81 -1.74
N ALA A 177 23.17 14.13 -1.65
CA ALA A 177 22.24 14.95 -0.88
C ALA A 177 20.88 15.06 -1.61
N ALA A 178 19.80 14.75 -0.90
CA ALA A 178 18.44 14.97 -1.39
C ALA A 178 18.12 16.47 -1.45
N LYS A 179 17.51 16.90 -2.55
CA LYS A 179 16.87 18.22 -2.75
C LYS A 179 15.36 18.07 -2.59
N GLU A 180 14.61 19.17 -2.63
CA GLU A 180 13.15 19.17 -2.46
C GLU A 180 12.44 18.05 -3.26
N THR A 181 12.65 17.98 -4.58
CA THR A 181 11.95 17.03 -5.46
C THR A 181 12.84 15.94 -6.07
N THR A 182 14.16 16.02 -5.87
CA THR A 182 15.14 15.18 -6.57
C THR A 182 16.23 14.68 -5.64
N VAL A 183 16.87 13.59 -6.03
CA VAL A 183 18.03 13.03 -5.35
C VAL A 183 19.10 12.70 -6.38
N GLY A 184 20.35 13.09 -6.11
CA GLY A 184 21.49 12.69 -6.92
C GLY A 184 21.93 11.27 -6.56
N ILE A 185 22.33 10.49 -7.56
CA ILE A 185 22.91 9.16 -7.38
C ILE A 185 24.20 9.04 -8.19
N THR A 186 25.20 8.38 -7.63
CA THR A 186 26.52 8.19 -8.27
C THR A 186 26.85 6.71 -8.34
N GLY A 187 27.24 6.22 -9.52
CA GLY A 187 27.55 4.80 -9.72
C GLY A 187 28.73 4.32 -8.85
N LYS A 188 28.55 3.16 -8.18
CA LYS A 188 29.58 2.56 -7.31
C LYS A 188 30.31 1.38 -7.96
N ASP A 189 29.59 0.50 -8.64
CA ASP A 189 30.14 -0.75 -9.16
C ASP A 189 30.56 -0.61 -10.64
N ASN A 190 31.79 -1.00 -11.01
CA ASN A 190 32.27 -1.24 -12.38
C ASN A 190 31.90 -0.23 -13.49
N GLY A 191 31.54 1.01 -13.16
CA GLY A 191 31.09 2.01 -14.13
C GLY A 191 29.56 2.13 -14.26
N ALA A 192 28.78 1.61 -13.31
CA ALA A 192 27.33 1.76 -13.24
C ALA A 192 26.88 3.19 -13.58
N ALA A 193 26.00 3.31 -14.56
CA ALA A 193 25.44 4.55 -15.03
C ALA A 193 23.99 4.31 -15.42
N VAL A 194 23.20 5.37 -15.36
CA VAL A 194 21.85 5.41 -15.93
C VAL A 194 21.99 5.92 -17.36
N CYS A 195 21.47 5.17 -18.32
CA CYS A 195 21.67 5.48 -19.74
C CYS A 195 20.36 5.87 -20.44
N GLU A 196 20.46 6.37 -21.67
CA GLU A 196 19.30 6.61 -22.52
C GLU A 196 18.43 5.34 -22.62
N GLY A 197 17.12 5.48 -22.34
CA GLY A 197 16.16 4.38 -22.23
C GLY A 197 15.92 3.90 -20.78
N ASP A 198 16.80 4.25 -19.83
CA ASP A 198 16.56 4.04 -18.39
C ASP A 198 15.75 5.20 -17.77
N THR A 199 15.36 6.20 -18.54
CA THR A 199 14.43 7.23 -18.08
C THR A 199 13.17 6.55 -17.53
N GLY A 200 12.81 6.91 -16.30
CA GLY A 200 11.73 6.30 -15.53
C GLY A 200 12.09 5.00 -14.77
N ALA A 201 13.32 4.51 -14.87
CA ALA A 201 13.76 3.30 -14.18
C ALA A 201 13.63 3.44 -12.65
N PRO A 202 13.12 2.42 -11.94
CA PRO A 202 13.05 2.42 -10.49
C PRO A 202 14.46 2.58 -9.87
N VAL A 203 14.57 3.51 -8.94
CA VAL A 203 15.68 3.60 -7.98
C VAL A 203 15.17 3.03 -6.67
N TRP A 204 15.78 1.96 -6.18
CA TRP A 204 15.26 1.19 -5.06
C TRP A 204 16.36 0.74 -4.10
N ARG A 205 15.97 0.44 -2.86
CA ARG A 205 16.84 -0.21 -1.86
C ARG A 205 16.27 -1.56 -1.48
N ASP A 206 17.18 -2.48 -1.14
CA ASP A 206 16.82 -3.81 -0.65
C ASP A 206 16.71 -3.79 0.88
N ILE A 207 15.51 -4.03 1.39
CA ILE A 207 15.24 -4.21 2.82
C ILE A 207 14.79 -5.66 3.02
N ALA A 208 15.75 -6.55 3.26
CA ALA A 208 15.52 -7.96 3.54
C ALA A 208 14.65 -8.66 2.47
N GLY A 209 14.92 -8.39 1.19
CA GLY A 209 14.21 -8.94 0.04
C GLY A 209 12.96 -8.14 -0.38
N ARG A 210 12.65 -7.04 0.31
CA ARG A 210 11.61 -6.09 -0.09
C ARG A 210 12.25 -4.89 -0.78
N TYR A 211 11.73 -4.53 -1.94
CA TYR A 211 12.31 -3.47 -2.77
C TYR A 211 11.55 -2.17 -2.55
N GLU A 212 12.12 -1.28 -1.73
CA GLU A 212 11.54 0.03 -1.45
C GLU A 212 12.00 1.06 -2.49
N LEU A 213 11.04 1.76 -3.12
CA LEU A 213 11.31 2.85 -4.05
C LEU A 213 11.85 4.09 -3.32
N VAL A 214 13.00 4.55 -3.79
CA VAL A 214 13.63 5.81 -3.42
C VAL A 214 13.29 6.90 -4.45
N GLY A 215 13.15 6.52 -5.72
CA GLY A 215 12.84 7.44 -6.79
C GLY A 215 12.62 6.75 -8.14
N VAL A 216 12.44 7.56 -9.17
CA VAL A 216 12.55 7.12 -10.58
C VAL A 216 13.61 7.95 -11.30
N SER A 217 14.41 7.29 -12.12
CA SER A 217 15.49 7.93 -12.87
C SER A 217 14.92 8.99 -13.83
N SER A 218 15.48 10.19 -13.83
CA SER A 218 15.02 11.31 -14.67
C SER A 218 16.11 11.76 -15.64
N GLN A 219 17.30 12.12 -15.14
CA GLN A 219 18.40 12.64 -15.94
C GLN A 219 19.71 11.92 -15.60
N SER A 220 20.66 11.91 -16.53
CA SER A 220 22.01 11.43 -16.26
C SER A 220 23.02 12.05 -17.21
N TRP A 221 24.29 11.98 -16.82
CA TRP A 221 25.39 12.44 -17.66
C TRP A 221 25.75 11.48 -18.80
N GLN A 222 25.27 10.23 -18.81
CA GLN A 222 25.57 9.22 -19.83
C GLN A 222 27.01 8.69 -19.87
N GLY A 223 27.86 9.02 -18.89
CA GLY A 223 29.23 8.49 -18.87
C GLY A 223 29.23 6.97 -18.74
N GLY A 224 29.90 6.29 -19.66
CA GLY A 224 29.94 4.83 -19.74
C GLY A 224 28.80 4.18 -20.54
N CYS A 225 27.89 4.97 -21.10
CA CYS A 225 26.81 4.48 -21.97
C CYS A 225 27.26 4.40 -23.44
N PHE A 226 26.65 3.49 -24.20
CA PHE A 226 26.92 3.33 -25.63
C PHE A 226 26.68 4.65 -26.39
N GLY A 227 27.67 5.06 -27.19
CA GLY A 227 27.62 6.29 -27.99
C GLY A 227 28.06 7.56 -27.23
N HIS A 228 28.48 7.45 -25.97
CA HIS A 228 28.94 8.56 -25.13
C HIS A 228 30.34 8.30 -24.56
N ASP A 229 31.27 7.80 -25.40
CA ASP A 229 32.60 7.33 -24.96
C ASP A 229 33.46 8.41 -24.31
N ASP A 230 33.27 9.68 -24.69
CA ASP A 230 34.04 10.82 -24.17
C ASP A 230 33.55 11.33 -22.81
N GLU A 231 32.31 11.02 -22.43
CA GLU A 231 31.75 11.42 -21.14
C GLU A 231 32.13 10.41 -20.05
N LYS A 232 32.58 10.93 -18.92
CA LYS A 232 33.14 10.13 -17.81
C LYS A 232 32.32 10.22 -16.54
N ARG A 233 31.42 11.21 -16.44
CA ARG A 233 30.54 11.38 -15.29
C ARG A 233 29.41 10.36 -15.35
N THR A 234 29.31 9.54 -14.33
CA THR A 234 28.28 8.51 -14.18
C THR A 234 27.12 8.97 -13.29
N ASP A 235 27.15 10.21 -12.81
CA ASP A 235 26.11 10.74 -11.94
C ASP A 235 24.75 10.82 -12.67
N ALA A 236 23.69 10.55 -11.93
CA ALA A 236 22.32 10.65 -12.38
C ALA A 236 21.46 11.35 -11.33
N VAL A 237 20.28 11.78 -11.75
CA VAL A 237 19.27 12.44 -10.93
C VAL A 237 17.99 11.64 -11.02
N ALA A 238 17.41 11.33 -9.86
CA ALA A 238 16.12 10.69 -9.74
C ALA A 238 15.09 11.64 -9.14
N SER A 239 13.85 11.56 -9.60
CA SER A 239 12.69 12.19 -8.96
C SER A 239 12.38 11.42 -7.67
N ARG A 240 12.34 12.13 -6.54
CA ARG A 240 12.06 11.54 -5.22
C ARG A 240 10.61 11.08 -5.13
N THR A 241 10.42 9.92 -4.49
CA THR A 241 9.09 9.34 -4.25
C THR A 241 8.66 9.39 -2.79
N ASP A 242 9.56 9.67 -1.86
CA ASP A 242 9.29 9.61 -0.42
C ASP A 242 8.34 10.71 0.06
N ASP A 243 8.56 11.94 -0.40
CA ASP A 243 7.76 13.12 -0.08
C ASP A 243 6.43 13.17 -0.85
N VAL A 244 6.27 12.33 -1.88
CA VAL A 244 5.03 12.18 -2.67
C VAL A 244 4.39 10.80 -2.52
N ALA A 245 4.82 10.00 -1.54
CA ALA A 245 4.26 8.68 -1.27
C ALA A 245 2.74 8.73 -1.10
N GLY A 246 2.23 9.74 -0.38
CA GLY A 246 0.79 9.95 -0.22
C GLY A 246 0.05 10.23 -1.52
N TRP A 247 0.64 10.97 -2.46
CA TRP A 247 0.06 11.20 -3.79
C TRP A 247 0.04 9.91 -4.60
N ILE A 248 1.13 9.13 -4.60
CA ILE A 248 1.19 7.84 -5.30
C ILE A 248 0.08 6.91 -4.77
N GLN A 249 -0.08 6.82 -3.44
CA GLN A 249 -1.14 6.01 -2.83
C GLN A 249 -2.54 6.53 -3.22
N THR A 250 -2.78 7.84 -3.21
CA THR A 250 -4.03 8.45 -3.67
C THR A 250 -4.37 8.08 -5.12
N VAL A 251 -3.38 8.07 -6.01
CA VAL A 251 -3.63 7.68 -7.40
C VAL A 251 -3.95 6.19 -7.53
N ARG A 252 -3.20 5.31 -6.85
CA ARG A 252 -3.47 3.85 -6.82
C ARG A 252 -4.92 3.56 -6.39
N LEU A 253 -5.38 4.26 -5.37
CA LEU A 253 -6.73 4.10 -4.80
C LEU A 253 -7.86 4.35 -5.76
N SER A 254 -7.69 5.25 -6.73
CA SER A 254 -8.75 5.62 -7.67
C SER A 254 -9.34 4.43 -8.44
N THR A 255 -8.61 3.31 -8.47
CA THR A 255 -9.01 2.06 -9.11
C THR A 255 -9.50 0.99 -8.14
N LYS A 256 -9.20 1.10 -6.84
CA LYS A 256 -9.53 0.06 -5.85
C LYS A 256 -10.90 0.32 -5.21
N PHE A 257 -11.27 1.55 -4.86
CA PHE A 257 -12.53 1.80 -4.12
C PHE A 257 -13.80 1.39 -4.91
N GLN A 258 -13.75 1.42 -6.25
CA GLN A 258 -14.85 0.91 -7.10
C GLN A 258 -15.11 -0.59 -6.91
N ASN A 259 -14.12 -1.32 -6.38
CA ASN A 259 -14.18 -2.73 -6.09
C ASN A 259 -14.50 -3.05 -4.63
N VAL A 260 -14.78 -2.05 -3.79
CA VAL A 260 -15.22 -2.26 -2.40
C VAL A 260 -16.64 -2.85 -2.40
N SER A 261 -16.83 -3.91 -1.63
CA SER A 261 -18.14 -4.51 -1.36
C SER A 261 -18.86 -3.81 -0.19
N ASP A 262 -20.07 -4.25 0.15
CA ASP A 262 -20.80 -3.77 1.34
C ASP A 262 -20.29 -4.40 2.64
N VAL A 263 -19.27 -5.26 2.56
CA VAL A 263 -18.67 -5.93 3.70
C VAL A 263 -17.44 -5.11 4.13
N LEU A 264 -17.69 -4.12 4.97
CA LEU A 264 -16.68 -3.20 5.51
C LEU A 264 -16.86 -3.00 7.02
N THR A 265 -15.79 -2.51 7.65
CA THR A 265 -15.75 -2.23 9.08
C THR A 265 -14.75 -1.13 9.41
N SER A 266 -14.71 -0.70 10.67
CA SER A 266 -13.80 0.34 11.14
C SER A 266 -13.12 -0.05 12.45
N ALA A 267 -11.82 0.28 12.57
CA ALA A 267 -10.98 0.20 13.77
C ALA A 267 -9.65 0.90 13.46
N ASP A 268 -8.81 1.16 14.46
CA ASP A 268 -7.43 1.62 14.22
C ASP A 268 -6.55 0.43 13.80
N PHE A 269 -6.33 0.29 12.49
CA PHE A 269 -5.58 -0.84 11.94
C PHE A 269 -4.09 -0.56 11.78
N ASN A 270 -3.66 0.70 11.88
CA ASN A 270 -2.26 1.09 11.72
C ASN A 270 -1.61 1.64 13.01
N GLY A 271 -2.38 1.79 14.08
CA GLY A 271 -1.94 2.26 15.39
C GLY A 271 -1.64 3.76 15.42
N ASP A 272 -2.21 4.56 14.51
CA ASP A 272 -1.95 6.00 14.41
C ASP A 272 -2.91 6.86 15.27
N GLY A 273 -3.83 6.21 15.99
CA GLY A 273 -4.82 6.82 16.87
C GLY A 273 -6.09 7.30 16.16
N ARG A 274 -6.16 7.21 14.83
CA ARG A 274 -7.40 7.44 14.07
C ARG A 274 -8.08 6.12 13.75
N THR A 275 -9.38 6.18 13.58
CA THR A 275 -10.17 5.06 13.08
C THR A 275 -9.95 4.92 11.58
N ASP A 276 -9.52 3.74 11.14
CA ASP A 276 -9.38 3.37 9.74
C ASP A 276 -10.62 2.60 9.23
N VAL A 277 -10.67 2.32 7.93
CA VAL A 277 -11.69 1.49 7.30
C VAL A 277 -11.05 0.23 6.73
N ALA A 278 -11.61 -0.95 7.01
CA ALA A 278 -11.25 -2.18 6.30
C ALA A 278 -12.44 -2.68 5.49
N ALA A 279 -12.21 -3.14 4.27
CA ALA A 279 -13.27 -3.62 3.39
C ALA A 279 -12.84 -4.85 2.59
N VAL A 280 -13.80 -5.76 2.38
CA VAL A 280 -13.66 -6.88 1.45
C VAL A 280 -13.90 -6.36 0.04
N MET A 281 -12.98 -6.67 -0.86
CA MET A 281 -13.04 -6.27 -2.26
C MET A 281 -13.79 -7.34 -3.08
N ASN A 282 -14.18 -7.02 -4.32
CA ASN A 282 -14.92 -7.93 -5.21
C ASN A 282 -14.18 -9.25 -5.53
N ASP A 283 -12.85 -9.28 -5.35
CA ASP A 283 -12.02 -10.48 -5.50
C ASP A 283 -11.99 -11.37 -4.23
N GLY A 284 -12.65 -10.95 -3.16
CA GLY A 284 -12.73 -11.67 -1.89
C GLY A 284 -11.56 -11.42 -0.94
N ASN A 285 -10.69 -10.45 -1.21
CA ASN A 285 -9.57 -10.09 -0.33
C ASN A 285 -9.93 -8.92 0.60
N LEU A 286 -9.30 -8.88 1.80
CA LEU A 286 -9.50 -7.84 2.79
C LEU A 286 -8.40 -6.78 2.71
N HIS A 287 -8.79 -5.52 2.56
CA HIS A 287 -7.88 -4.38 2.49
C HIS A 287 -8.21 -3.35 3.56
N ALA A 288 -7.19 -2.67 4.07
CA ALA A 288 -7.31 -1.53 4.96
C ALA A 288 -7.06 -0.20 4.21
N PHE A 289 -7.83 0.81 4.58
CA PHE A 289 -7.79 2.18 4.10
C PHE A 289 -7.60 3.10 5.32
N TYR A 290 -6.45 3.75 5.41
CA TYR A 290 -6.11 4.55 6.58
C TYR A 290 -6.72 5.94 6.52
N ALA A 291 -7.18 6.44 7.65
CA ALA A 291 -7.74 7.78 7.74
C ALA A 291 -6.65 8.85 7.87
N LYS A 292 -6.86 9.96 7.17
CA LYS A 292 -6.01 11.15 7.26
C LYS A 292 -6.65 12.18 8.20
N PRO A 293 -5.86 13.10 8.76
CA PRO A 293 -6.39 14.18 9.62
C PRO A 293 -7.43 15.09 8.95
N ASP A 294 -7.49 15.13 7.62
CA ASP A 294 -8.49 15.89 6.87
C ASP A 294 -9.82 15.14 6.67
N GLY A 295 -9.94 13.93 7.21
CA GLY A 295 -11.14 13.08 7.10
C GLY A 295 -11.22 12.28 5.80
N THR A 296 -10.22 12.36 4.91
CA THR A 296 -10.12 11.50 3.72
C THR A 296 -9.38 10.21 4.00
N LEU A 297 -9.52 9.22 3.12
CA LEU A 297 -8.83 7.93 3.23
C LEU A 297 -7.62 7.86 2.29
N GLN A 298 -6.62 7.09 2.69
CA GLN A 298 -5.56 6.56 1.82
C GLN A 298 -5.56 5.03 1.83
N TYR A 299 -4.97 4.41 0.82
CA TYR A 299 -4.75 2.96 0.83
C TYR A 299 -3.74 2.67 1.92
N GLY A 300 -4.07 1.72 2.77
CA GLY A 300 -3.13 1.17 3.71
C GLY A 300 -2.38 0.00 3.08
N ARG A 301 -3.02 -1.17 3.12
CA ARG A 301 -2.46 -2.45 2.69
C ARG A 301 -3.55 -3.50 2.51
N GLU A 302 -3.18 -4.66 1.99
CA GLU A 302 -3.93 -5.88 2.27
C GLU A 302 -3.80 -6.20 3.75
N LEU A 303 -4.94 -6.36 4.43
CA LEU A 303 -4.96 -6.64 5.86
C LEU A 303 -4.84 -8.15 6.16
N TRP A 304 -4.98 -8.97 5.11
CA TRP A 304 -4.83 -10.42 5.13
C TRP A 304 -4.04 -10.90 3.92
N THR A 305 -3.69 -12.18 3.88
CA THR A 305 -3.08 -12.79 2.68
C THR A 305 -4.03 -12.77 1.49
N HIS A 306 -3.49 -12.53 0.30
CA HIS A 306 -4.22 -12.57 -0.97
C HIS A 306 -4.66 -14.00 -1.33
N ASP A 307 -5.74 -14.47 -0.71
CA ASP A 307 -6.25 -15.84 -0.86
C ASP A 307 -7.76 -15.92 -1.14
N GLY A 308 -8.43 -14.77 -1.26
CA GLY A 308 -9.86 -14.66 -1.51
C GLY A 308 -10.75 -15.17 -0.37
N THR A 309 -10.19 -15.54 0.79
CA THR A 309 -10.94 -16.21 1.86
C THR A 309 -11.99 -15.34 2.53
N TRP A 310 -11.86 -14.01 2.40
CA TRP A 310 -12.80 -13.06 2.99
C TRP A 310 -14.10 -12.92 2.21
N GLY A 311 -14.14 -13.35 0.94
CA GLY A 311 -15.36 -13.38 0.12
C GLY A 311 -16.48 -14.25 0.69
N GLY A 312 -16.19 -15.13 1.66
CA GLY A 312 -17.19 -15.96 2.36
C GLY A 312 -17.83 -15.29 3.58
N TYR A 313 -17.42 -14.08 3.96
CA TYR A 313 -18.01 -13.35 5.09
C TYR A 313 -19.12 -12.42 4.62
N GLN A 314 -20.16 -12.30 5.44
CA GLN A 314 -21.32 -11.43 5.20
C GLN A 314 -21.28 -10.15 6.04
N GLN A 315 -20.47 -10.14 7.10
CA GLN A 315 -20.35 -8.99 8.00
C GLN A 315 -19.01 -8.99 8.71
N LEU A 316 -18.42 -7.81 8.84
CA LEU A 316 -17.22 -7.55 9.62
C LEU A 316 -17.51 -6.53 10.72
N ILE A 317 -16.95 -6.76 11.90
CA ILE A 317 -17.09 -5.90 13.06
C ILE A 317 -15.70 -5.66 13.63
N GLY A 318 -15.19 -4.44 13.48
CA GLY A 318 -13.92 -3.98 14.00
C GLY A 318 -14.06 -3.40 15.40
N GLY A 319 -13.01 -3.57 16.21
CA GLY A 319 -12.93 -3.08 17.58
C GLY A 319 -11.66 -3.59 18.26
N ASP A 320 -11.46 -3.27 19.52
CA ASP A 320 -10.39 -3.85 20.35
C ASP A 320 -10.99 -4.89 21.31
N PHE A 321 -11.18 -6.12 20.83
CA PHE A 321 -11.92 -7.14 21.57
C PHE A 321 -11.08 -7.77 22.67
N ASN A 322 -9.76 -7.86 22.50
CA ASN A 322 -8.86 -8.41 23.52
C ASN A 322 -8.29 -7.33 24.47
N GLY A 323 -8.42 -6.04 24.15
CA GLY A 323 -8.01 -4.91 24.99
C GLY A 323 -6.52 -4.59 24.88
N ASP A 324 -5.87 -4.96 23.78
CA ASP A 324 -4.44 -4.73 23.57
C ASP A 324 -4.14 -3.41 22.82
N GLY A 325 -5.19 -2.65 22.47
CA GLY A 325 -5.10 -1.39 21.75
C GLY A 325 -4.86 -1.53 20.26
N GLN A 326 -4.90 -2.75 19.70
CA GLN A 326 -4.81 -3.00 18.26
C GLN A 326 -6.20 -3.30 17.67
N GLY A 327 -6.44 -2.88 16.43
CA GLY A 327 -7.68 -3.18 15.73
C GLY A 327 -7.84 -4.68 15.43
N ASP A 328 -8.83 -5.30 16.08
CA ASP A 328 -9.30 -6.66 15.83
C ASP A 328 -10.48 -6.68 14.86
N ILE A 329 -10.82 -7.87 14.33
CA ILE A 329 -12.01 -8.10 13.52
C ILE A 329 -12.75 -9.36 13.97
N ILE A 330 -14.04 -9.22 14.26
CA ILE A 330 -14.98 -10.33 14.29
C ILE A 330 -15.68 -10.41 12.93
N ALA A 331 -15.54 -11.55 12.25
CA ALA A 331 -16.13 -11.84 10.96
C ALA A 331 -17.24 -12.88 11.07
N ARG A 332 -18.42 -12.60 10.48
CA ARG A 332 -19.59 -13.49 10.50
C ARG A 332 -19.86 -14.07 9.11
N ARG A 333 -20.08 -15.39 9.03
CA ARG A 333 -20.54 -16.10 7.83
C ARG A 333 -22.07 -16.09 7.69
N ASP A 334 -22.56 -16.45 6.52
CA ASP A 334 -23.99 -16.60 6.21
C ASP A 334 -24.69 -17.66 7.08
N ASP A 335 -23.97 -18.70 7.47
CA ASP A 335 -24.45 -19.75 8.37
C ASP A 335 -24.38 -19.36 9.86
N GLY A 336 -23.98 -18.12 10.17
CA GLY A 336 -23.91 -17.59 11.54
C GLY A 336 -22.63 -17.94 12.30
N GLN A 337 -21.68 -18.67 11.72
CA GLN A 337 -20.38 -18.86 12.36
C GLN A 337 -19.65 -17.52 12.51
N MET A 338 -19.03 -17.32 13.66
CA MET A 338 -18.26 -16.11 13.98
C MET A 338 -16.81 -16.45 14.28
N PHE A 339 -15.91 -15.70 13.66
CA PHE A 339 -14.47 -15.87 13.81
C PHE A 339 -13.83 -14.57 14.26
N LEU A 340 -12.91 -14.65 15.22
CA LEU A 340 -12.10 -13.53 15.70
C LEU A 340 -10.73 -13.59 15.04
N TYR A 341 -10.31 -12.46 14.51
CA TYR A 341 -8.97 -12.18 14.01
C TYR A 341 -8.40 -11.06 14.87
N THR A 342 -7.44 -11.36 15.74
CA THR A 342 -6.83 -10.32 16.57
C THR A 342 -5.79 -9.53 15.78
N GLY A 343 -5.71 -8.23 16.04
CA GLY A 343 -4.68 -7.35 15.52
C GLY A 343 -3.29 -7.71 16.04
N THR A 344 -2.29 -7.10 15.42
CA THR A 344 -0.90 -7.16 15.86
C THR A 344 -0.32 -5.76 15.83
N ALA A 345 0.73 -5.51 16.60
CA ALA A 345 1.42 -4.22 16.62
C ALA A 345 1.98 -3.76 15.25
N ASN A 346 2.17 -4.69 14.30
CA ASN A 346 2.58 -4.36 12.93
C ASN A 346 1.38 -4.09 11.99
N GLY A 347 0.16 -4.12 12.53
CA GLY A 347 -1.10 -3.93 11.82
C GLY A 347 -1.61 -5.14 11.04
N ASN A 348 -0.96 -6.30 11.14
CA ASN A 348 -1.48 -7.54 10.54
C ASN A 348 -2.52 -8.19 11.46
N LEU A 349 -3.28 -9.14 10.92
CA LEU A 349 -4.19 -9.99 11.70
C LEU A 349 -3.55 -11.35 12.01
N ASN A 350 -3.82 -11.88 13.20
CA ASN A 350 -3.50 -13.26 13.56
C ASN A 350 -4.47 -14.25 12.89
N PRO A 351 -4.07 -15.53 12.75
CA PRO A 351 -4.97 -16.59 12.32
C PRO A 351 -6.24 -16.66 13.16
N ARG A 352 -7.37 -16.87 12.47
CA ARG A 352 -8.69 -16.83 13.11
C ARG A 352 -8.88 -17.89 14.18
N VAL A 353 -9.60 -17.53 15.23
CA VAL A 353 -10.20 -18.45 16.22
C VAL A 353 -11.72 -18.35 16.16
N ALA A 354 -12.44 -19.33 16.72
CA ALA A 354 -13.88 -19.22 16.86
C ALA A 354 -14.22 -18.12 17.89
N ALA A 355 -14.89 -17.06 17.47
CA ALA A 355 -15.35 -16.00 18.38
C ALA A 355 -16.53 -16.46 19.24
N TRP A 356 -17.31 -17.41 18.70
CA TRP A 356 -18.46 -18.03 19.34
C TRP A 356 -18.51 -19.54 19.03
N TYR A 357 -19.14 -20.31 19.91
CA TYR A 357 -19.06 -21.77 19.89
C TYR A 357 -20.08 -22.46 18.96
N ASP A 358 -21.17 -21.78 18.59
CA ASP A 358 -22.22 -22.34 17.73
C ASP A 358 -22.68 -21.36 16.62
N LYS A 359 -23.80 -21.68 15.96
CA LYS A 359 -24.37 -20.92 14.84
C LYS A 359 -25.57 -20.04 15.23
N SER A 360 -25.82 -19.78 16.51
CA SER A 360 -27.00 -19.04 16.98
C SER A 360 -27.10 -17.62 16.39
N TRP A 361 -25.97 -17.05 15.98
CA TRP A 361 -25.85 -15.71 15.42
C TRP A 361 -26.35 -15.57 13.97
N GLN A 362 -26.74 -16.68 13.33
CA GLN A 362 -27.35 -16.67 11.99
C GLN A 362 -28.63 -15.84 11.93
N THR A 363 -29.41 -15.83 13.02
CA THR A 363 -30.75 -15.20 13.07
C THR A 363 -30.72 -13.72 13.45
N MET A 364 -29.53 -13.16 13.76
CA MET A 364 -29.41 -11.76 14.18
C MET A 364 -29.47 -10.82 12.99
N LYS A 365 -30.36 -9.83 13.09
CA LYS A 365 -30.64 -8.85 12.03
C LYS A 365 -29.49 -7.89 11.85
N GLN A 366 -28.92 -7.41 12.95
CA GLN A 366 -27.84 -6.43 13.00
C GLN A 366 -26.92 -6.77 14.17
N ILE A 367 -25.62 -6.60 13.97
CA ILE A 367 -24.59 -6.77 15.00
C ILE A 367 -23.58 -5.64 14.81
N VAL A 368 -23.22 -4.95 15.87
CA VAL A 368 -22.21 -3.89 15.85
C VAL A 368 -21.26 -4.05 17.03
N ARG A 369 -20.09 -3.43 16.92
CA ARG A 369 -19.19 -3.22 18.06
C ARG A 369 -19.95 -2.48 19.15
N TYR A 370 -19.72 -2.80 20.42
CA TYR A 370 -20.27 -2.03 21.54
C TYR A 370 -19.49 -2.31 22.81
N ARG A 371 -19.00 -1.28 23.48
CA ARG A 371 -18.34 -1.39 24.78
C ARG A 371 -19.38 -1.70 25.86
N ALA A 372 -19.55 -3.00 26.10
CA ALA A 372 -20.56 -3.50 27.01
C ALA A 372 -20.16 -3.29 28.49
N ASP A 373 -18.88 -3.18 28.85
CA ASP A 373 -18.49 -3.01 30.25
C ASP A 373 -17.23 -2.14 30.38
N ASN A 374 -16.78 -1.94 31.63
CA ASN A 374 -15.60 -1.14 31.95
C ASN A 374 -14.31 -1.96 31.90
N SER A 375 -14.30 -3.10 31.19
CA SER A 375 -13.11 -3.96 31.15
C SER A 375 -11.99 -3.42 30.25
N GLY A 376 -12.25 -2.34 29.52
CA GLY A 376 -11.37 -1.78 28.49
C GLY A 376 -11.48 -2.51 27.15
N ARG A 377 -12.21 -3.63 27.08
CA ARG A 377 -12.43 -4.41 25.88
C ARG A 377 -13.74 -4.06 25.22
N ASP A 378 -13.75 -4.13 23.91
CA ASP A 378 -14.95 -4.01 23.12
C ASP A 378 -15.74 -5.32 23.14
N GLY A 379 -17.06 -5.19 23.05
CA GLY A 379 -18.01 -6.29 22.93
C GLY A 379 -18.92 -6.06 21.73
N LEU A 380 -20.12 -6.62 21.79
CA LEU A 380 -21.10 -6.49 20.71
C LEU A 380 -22.45 -6.01 21.21
N ALA A 381 -23.17 -5.28 20.38
CA ALA A 381 -24.61 -5.10 20.49
C ALA A 381 -25.29 -5.77 19.30
N ALA A 382 -26.42 -6.43 19.53
CA ALA A 382 -27.13 -7.12 18.45
C ALA A 382 -28.65 -7.06 18.57
N ILE A 383 -29.31 -6.92 17.43
CA ILE A 383 -30.77 -7.02 17.28
C ILE A 383 -31.12 -8.45 16.87
N TRP A 384 -31.93 -9.10 17.69
CA TRP A 384 -32.40 -10.45 17.41
C TRP A 384 -33.59 -10.45 16.46
N GLY A 385 -33.88 -11.62 15.88
CA GLY A 385 -35.02 -11.81 14.98
C GLY A 385 -36.36 -11.36 15.58
N ASP A 386 -36.52 -11.47 16.90
CA ASP A 386 -37.71 -11.05 17.63
C ASP A 386 -37.78 -9.54 17.93
N GLY A 387 -36.74 -8.78 17.59
CA GLY A 387 -36.66 -7.33 17.78
C GLY A 387 -36.09 -6.88 19.12
N SER A 388 -35.61 -7.79 19.99
CA SER A 388 -34.87 -7.43 21.20
C SER A 388 -33.46 -6.92 20.88
N LEU A 389 -32.96 -5.98 21.70
CA LEU A 389 -31.59 -5.45 21.62
C LEU A 389 -30.79 -5.87 22.86
N HIS A 390 -29.69 -6.59 22.65
CA HIS A 390 -28.82 -7.07 23.71
C HIS A 390 -27.35 -6.65 23.51
N ALA A 391 -26.61 -6.48 24.61
CA ALA A 391 -25.16 -6.33 24.64
C ALA A 391 -24.48 -7.60 25.13
N TYR A 392 -23.27 -7.86 24.63
CA TYR A 392 -22.42 -9.00 24.94
C TYR A 392 -21.01 -8.53 25.29
N THR A 393 -20.39 -9.14 26.30
CA THR A 393 -19.02 -8.81 26.70
C THR A 393 -18.00 -9.78 26.08
N ALA A 394 -16.75 -9.32 25.95
CA ALA A 394 -15.62 -10.14 25.53
C ALA A 394 -14.78 -10.61 26.73
N LYS A 395 -14.21 -11.80 26.60
CA LYS A 395 -13.18 -12.35 27.51
C LYS A 395 -11.83 -11.69 27.22
N ALA A 396 -10.84 -11.96 28.06
CA ALA A 396 -9.48 -11.44 27.90
C ALA A 396 -8.78 -11.90 26.61
N ASP A 397 -9.22 -13.00 25.99
CA ASP A 397 -8.71 -13.49 24.70
C ASP A 397 -9.47 -12.89 23.49
N GLY A 398 -10.39 -11.96 23.73
CA GLY A 398 -11.26 -11.34 22.73
C GLY A 398 -12.47 -12.17 22.31
N THR A 399 -12.57 -13.45 22.69
CA THR A 399 -13.76 -14.25 22.38
C THR A 399 -14.97 -13.80 23.21
N LEU A 400 -16.17 -14.01 22.71
CA LEU A 400 -17.38 -13.57 23.43
C LEU A 400 -17.58 -14.41 24.70
N SER A 401 -17.93 -13.74 25.80
CA SER A 401 -18.11 -14.36 27.12
C SER A 401 -19.40 -15.19 27.23
N GLY A 402 -20.38 -14.87 26.38
CA GLY A 402 -21.76 -15.37 26.48
C GLY A 402 -22.61 -14.70 27.54
N THR A 403 -22.01 -13.81 28.34
CA THR A 403 -22.76 -12.91 29.21
C THR A 403 -23.48 -11.90 28.32
N LYS A 404 -24.82 -11.94 28.36
CA LYS A 404 -25.66 -10.97 27.67
C LYS A 404 -26.51 -10.17 28.63
N ARG A 405 -26.83 -8.93 28.26
CA ARG A 405 -27.82 -8.10 28.95
C ARG A 405 -28.73 -7.37 27.97
N ASP A 406 -29.88 -6.95 28.44
CA ASP A 406 -30.79 -6.10 27.68
C ASP A 406 -30.22 -4.67 27.61
N LEU A 407 -30.10 -4.12 26.40
CA LEU A 407 -29.81 -2.69 26.22
C LEU A 407 -31.09 -1.87 26.13
N TRP A 408 -32.20 -2.52 25.77
CA TRP A 408 -33.51 -1.91 25.64
C TRP A 408 -34.58 -2.77 26.28
N HIS A 409 -35.59 -2.13 26.86
CA HIS A 409 -36.59 -2.77 27.72
C HIS A 409 -37.66 -3.57 26.97
N ASP A 410 -37.80 -3.36 25.65
CA ASP A 410 -38.79 -4.05 24.82
C ASP A 410 -38.23 -4.49 23.46
N LYS A 411 -39.11 -4.95 22.56
CA LYS A 411 -38.78 -5.51 21.25
C LYS A 411 -38.96 -4.54 20.08
N SER A 412 -38.98 -3.22 20.35
CA SER A 412 -39.25 -2.20 19.31
C SER A 412 -38.14 -2.08 18.26
N TRP A 413 -36.98 -2.70 18.45
CA TRP A 413 -35.83 -2.59 17.55
C TRP A 413 -35.96 -3.44 16.29
N GLY A 414 -36.99 -4.28 16.18
CA GLY A 414 -37.18 -5.17 15.03
C GLY A 414 -37.31 -4.48 13.67
N GLY A 415 -37.61 -3.18 13.63
CA GLY A 415 -37.72 -2.36 12.42
C GLY A 415 -36.51 -1.47 12.12
N MET A 416 -35.48 -1.43 12.98
CA MET A 416 -34.26 -0.65 12.71
C MET A 416 -33.48 -1.29 11.55
N ARG A 417 -32.90 -0.45 10.68
CA ARG A 417 -32.28 -0.88 9.43
C ARG A 417 -30.78 -1.11 9.56
N ILE A 418 -30.03 -0.09 9.95
CA ILE A 418 -28.57 -0.13 10.09
C ILE A 418 -28.19 0.48 11.43
N LEU A 419 -27.29 -0.19 12.15
CA LEU A 419 -26.73 0.29 13.41
C LEU A 419 -25.26 0.70 13.24
N SER A 420 -24.83 1.60 14.11
CA SER A 420 -23.42 1.80 14.46
C SER A 420 -23.34 2.19 15.94
N SER A 421 -22.13 2.30 16.47
CA SER A 421 -21.87 2.69 17.85
C SER A 421 -20.64 3.60 17.96
N GLY A 422 -20.53 4.24 19.11
CA GLY A 422 -19.46 5.18 19.45
C GLY A 422 -19.90 6.09 20.59
N ASP A 423 -18.97 6.80 21.20
CA ASP A 423 -19.28 7.80 22.24
C ASP A 423 -19.56 9.18 21.59
N PHE A 424 -20.80 9.39 21.15
CA PHE A 424 -21.18 10.59 20.39
C PHE A 424 -21.45 11.80 21.28
N ASN A 425 -21.60 11.59 22.59
CA ASN A 425 -21.79 12.65 23.59
C ASN A 425 -20.58 12.87 24.51
N ALA A 426 -19.46 12.18 24.25
CA ALA A 426 -18.20 12.27 24.98
C ALA A 426 -18.33 12.03 26.50
N ASP A 427 -19.22 11.11 26.90
CA ASP A 427 -19.50 10.79 28.30
C ASP A 427 -18.74 9.55 28.83
N GLY A 428 -17.93 8.95 27.98
CA GLY A 428 -17.12 7.75 28.25
C GLY A 428 -17.87 6.44 28.09
N LYS A 429 -19.13 6.45 27.65
CA LYS A 429 -19.92 5.25 27.34
C LYS A 429 -20.25 5.19 25.86
N ASP A 430 -20.27 3.98 25.32
CA ASP A 430 -20.75 3.79 23.97
C ASP A 430 -22.25 4.08 23.88
N ASP A 431 -22.59 4.89 22.89
CA ASP A 431 -23.94 5.12 22.41
C ASP A 431 -24.25 4.20 21.22
N ILE A 432 -25.52 4.11 20.87
CA ILE A 432 -25.99 3.44 19.65
C ILE A 432 -26.64 4.47 18.74
N VAL A 433 -26.31 4.38 17.46
CA VAL A 433 -27.00 5.12 16.41
C VAL A 433 -27.71 4.14 15.50
N ALA A 434 -28.92 4.50 15.07
CA ALA A 434 -29.73 3.63 14.25
C ALA A 434 -30.50 4.42 13.20
N THR A 435 -30.67 3.81 12.03
CA THR A 435 -31.57 4.31 11.00
C THR A 435 -32.88 3.54 11.05
N ASP A 436 -34.00 4.24 10.97
CA ASP A 436 -35.32 3.63 10.97
C ASP A 436 -35.95 3.67 9.55
N PRO A 437 -37.10 3.02 9.33
CA PRO A 437 -37.76 3.01 8.01
C PRO A 437 -38.24 4.39 7.53
N ASP A 438 -38.32 5.39 8.42
CA ASP A 438 -38.76 6.75 8.06
C ASP A 438 -37.61 7.61 7.49
N GLY A 439 -36.39 7.08 7.49
CA GLY A 439 -35.18 7.74 6.99
C GLY A 439 -34.49 8.62 8.03
N GLY A 440 -34.95 8.63 9.29
CA GLY A 440 -34.31 9.37 10.38
C GLY A 440 -33.04 8.70 10.89
N PHE A 441 -32.09 9.51 11.35
CA PHE A 441 -30.85 9.04 12.00
C PHE A 441 -30.90 9.31 13.50
N ARG A 442 -31.10 8.25 14.28
CA ARG A 442 -31.48 8.32 15.70
C ARG A 442 -30.28 8.07 16.59
N LEU A 443 -30.21 8.79 17.72
CA LEU A 443 -29.22 8.58 18.77
C LEU A 443 -29.86 7.97 20.02
N TYR A 444 -29.18 6.97 20.59
CA TYR A 444 -29.54 6.33 21.85
C TYR A 444 -28.31 6.33 22.75
N THR A 445 -28.28 7.20 23.76
CA THR A 445 -27.08 7.38 24.58
C THR A 445 -26.96 6.32 25.66
N GLY A 446 -25.74 5.85 25.90
CA GLY A 446 -25.43 4.95 27.01
C GLY A 446 -25.73 5.62 28.36
N ASN A 447 -26.16 4.83 29.35
CA ASN A 447 -26.42 5.35 30.70
C ASN A 447 -25.72 4.54 31.79
N ALA A 448 -25.77 5.06 33.03
CA ALA A 448 -25.10 4.46 34.18
C ALA A 448 -25.65 3.07 34.55
N GLN A 449 -26.84 2.70 34.08
CA GLN A 449 -27.44 1.39 34.27
C GLN A 449 -26.92 0.36 33.25
N GLY A 450 -26.06 0.77 32.30
CA GLY A 450 -25.55 -0.07 31.24
C GLY A 450 -26.58 -0.34 30.13
N THR A 451 -27.67 0.43 30.08
CA THR A 451 -28.67 0.41 28.99
C THR A 451 -28.51 1.66 28.12
N VAL A 452 -29.37 1.81 27.10
CA VAL A 452 -29.40 3.03 26.27
C VAL A 452 -30.70 3.80 26.45
N THR A 453 -30.66 5.11 26.22
CA THR A 453 -31.82 6.02 26.34
C THR A 453 -31.96 6.85 25.07
N ARG A 454 -33.18 7.00 24.54
CA ARG A 454 -33.42 7.79 23.32
C ARG A 454 -33.06 9.26 23.57
N ALA A 455 -32.17 9.79 22.73
CA ALA A 455 -31.77 11.19 22.71
C ALA A 455 -32.42 11.93 21.51
N PRO A 456 -32.26 13.26 21.39
CA PRO A 456 -32.52 13.95 20.14
C PRO A 456 -31.83 13.26 18.96
N ASP A 457 -32.43 13.38 17.77
CA ASP A 457 -31.88 12.75 16.57
C ASP A 457 -30.47 13.26 16.29
N LEU A 458 -29.59 12.34 15.86
CA LEU A 458 -28.19 12.64 15.60
C LEU A 458 -28.03 13.55 14.37
N TRP A 459 -28.96 13.42 13.43
CA TRP A 459 -29.08 14.25 12.24
C TRP A 459 -30.45 14.90 12.16
N HIS A 460 -30.49 16.11 11.62
CA HIS A 460 -31.64 16.99 11.66
C HIS A 460 -32.75 16.65 10.65
N ASP A 461 -32.46 15.85 9.62
CA ASP A 461 -33.39 15.48 8.56
C ASP A 461 -33.58 13.95 8.42
N LYS A 462 -34.44 13.55 7.48
CA LYS A 462 -34.80 12.16 7.19
C LYS A 462 -34.21 11.63 5.87
N SER A 463 -33.02 12.09 5.49
CA SER A 463 -32.36 11.67 4.23
C SER A 463 -31.66 10.30 4.32
N TRP A 464 -31.68 9.65 5.49
CA TRP A 464 -30.85 8.50 5.81
C TRP A 464 -31.51 7.14 5.44
N SER A 465 -32.16 7.06 4.28
CA SER A 465 -32.88 5.84 3.86
C SER A 465 -32.13 4.98 2.82
N SER A 466 -31.11 5.53 2.17
CA SER A 466 -30.43 4.91 1.01
C SER A 466 -28.99 4.44 1.30
N MET A 467 -28.49 4.55 2.53
CA MET A 467 -27.16 4.06 2.87
C MET A 467 -27.12 2.53 2.87
N ARG A 468 -25.92 2.02 2.57
CA ARG A 468 -25.57 0.61 2.53
C ARG A 468 -24.87 0.17 3.81
N ALA A 469 -24.09 1.06 4.43
CA ALA A 469 -23.39 0.80 5.69
C ALA A 469 -23.15 2.10 6.48
N LEU A 470 -22.99 1.94 7.79
CA LEU A 470 -22.59 2.99 8.73
C LEU A 470 -21.41 2.47 9.57
N LEU A 471 -20.36 3.27 9.66
CA LEU A 471 -19.18 3.00 10.48
C LEU A 471 -19.03 4.11 11.50
N GLY A 472 -18.75 3.75 12.75
CA GLY A 472 -18.47 4.68 13.84
C GLY A 472 -16.99 4.64 14.21
N GLY A 473 -16.48 5.78 14.69
CA GLY A 473 -15.12 5.94 15.20
C GLY A 473 -14.62 7.36 15.03
N ASP A 474 -13.42 7.66 15.48
CA ASP A 474 -12.77 8.97 15.33
C ASP A 474 -11.90 8.98 14.06
N PHE A 475 -12.47 9.36 12.91
CA PHE A 475 -11.78 9.26 11.63
C PHE A 475 -10.80 10.42 11.40
N ASN A 476 -11.07 11.59 11.98
CA ASN A 476 -10.22 12.78 11.81
C ASN A 476 -9.18 12.96 12.93
N GLY A 477 -9.30 12.20 14.03
CA GLY A 477 -8.39 12.22 15.17
C GLY A 477 -8.64 13.39 16.13
N ASP A 478 -9.86 13.93 16.17
CA ASP A 478 -10.20 15.06 17.04
C ASP A 478 -10.68 14.66 18.45
N GLY A 479 -10.68 13.35 18.72
CA GLY A 479 -11.07 12.76 19.99
C GLY A 479 -12.58 12.58 20.15
N LYS A 480 -13.38 12.75 19.09
CA LYS A 480 -14.84 12.59 19.13
C LYS A 480 -15.29 11.52 18.16
N ALA A 481 -16.38 10.83 18.51
CA ALA A 481 -16.96 9.85 17.61
C ALA A 481 -17.61 10.53 16.39
N ASP A 482 -17.17 10.13 15.21
CA ASP A 482 -17.68 10.49 13.90
C ASP A 482 -18.50 9.34 13.28
N ILE A 483 -19.12 9.61 12.14
CA ILE A 483 -19.78 8.61 11.29
C ILE A 483 -19.20 8.65 9.88
N ALA A 484 -18.83 7.48 9.35
CA ALA A 484 -18.62 7.29 7.91
C ALA A 484 -19.81 6.54 7.32
N ALA A 485 -20.48 7.13 6.32
CA ALA A 485 -21.67 6.56 5.69
C ALA A 485 -21.40 6.20 4.23
N LEU A 486 -21.62 4.91 3.90
CA LEU A 486 -21.53 4.41 2.52
C LEU A 486 -22.91 4.49 1.87
N TRP A 487 -23.03 5.28 0.81
CA TRP A 487 -24.30 5.55 0.12
C TRP A 487 -24.58 4.56 -1.01
N GLY A 488 -25.81 4.59 -1.53
CA GLY A 488 -26.28 3.72 -2.61
C GLY A 488 -25.41 3.75 -3.88
N ASP A 489 -24.83 4.91 -4.18
CA ASP A 489 -23.90 5.15 -5.30
C ASP A 489 -22.43 4.77 -4.98
N ARG A 490 -22.19 4.14 -3.82
CA ARG A 490 -20.87 3.77 -3.28
C ARG A 490 -19.97 4.94 -2.90
N SER A 491 -20.48 6.17 -2.88
CA SER A 491 -19.78 7.28 -2.22
C SER A 491 -19.69 7.02 -0.72
N LEU A 492 -18.53 7.27 -0.13
CA LEU A 492 -18.31 7.22 1.31
C LEU A 492 -18.11 8.64 1.80
N HIS A 493 -18.93 9.08 2.74
CA HIS A 493 -18.92 10.45 3.27
C HIS A 493 -18.69 10.44 4.77
N LEU A 494 -17.83 11.36 5.23
CA LEU A 494 -17.59 11.61 6.64
C LEU A 494 -18.66 12.57 7.18
N TYR A 495 -19.10 12.31 8.40
CA TYR A 495 -19.95 13.18 9.20
C TYR A 495 -19.28 13.35 10.56
N THR A 496 -18.79 14.55 10.84
CA THR A 496 -17.95 14.79 12.02
C THR A 496 -18.78 15.04 13.27
N GLY A 497 -18.40 14.40 14.36
CA GLY A 497 -19.06 14.53 15.66
C GLY A 497 -18.68 15.80 16.40
N ASN A 498 -19.62 16.36 17.14
CA ASN A 498 -19.35 17.49 18.03
C ASN A 498 -19.15 17.07 19.50
N GLY A 499 -19.23 15.77 19.81
CA GLY A 499 -19.13 15.24 21.17
C GLY A 499 -20.28 15.66 22.09
N LYS A 500 -21.41 16.09 21.51
CA LYS A 500 -22.63 16.52 22.21
C LYS A 500 -23.88 15.91 21.57
N GLY A 501 -23.73 14.82 20.81
CA GLY A 501 -24.83 14.13 20.15
C GLY A 501 -25.35 14.80 18.89
N ALA A 502 -24.51 15.51 18.13
CA ALA A 502 -24.85 15.95 16.76
C ALA A 502 -23.65 15.85 15.81
N LEU A 503 -23.95 15.76 14.52
CA LEU A 503 -22.95 15.67 13.45
C LEU A 503 -22.94 16.92 12.56
N ALA A 504 -21.84 17.13 11.84
CA ALA A 504 -21.73 18.04 10.71
C ALA A 504 -21.29 17.29 9.43
N ALA A 505 -21.70 17.75 8.25
CA ALA A 505 -21.26 17.15 7.00
C ALA A 505 -19.76 17.39 6.77
N GLY A 506 -19.03 16.33 6.45
CA GLY A 506 -17.60 16.35 6.13
C GLY A 506 -17.32 16.02 4.65
N PRO A 507 -16.05 15.75 4.31
CA PRO A 507 -15.65 15.45 2.93
C PRO A 507 -16.15 14.09 2.45
N ALA A 508 -16.09 13.89 1.12
CA ALA A 508 -16.03 12.54 0.58
C ALA A 508 -14.72 11.88 1.05
N MET A 509 -14.83 10.69 1.61
CA MET A 509 -13.71 9.97 2.20
C MET A 509 -12.89 9.25 1.14
N TRP A 510 -13.54 8.73 0.10
CA TRP A 510 -12.81 8.13 -1.01
C TRP A 510 -11.99 9.20 -1.72
N PRO A 511 -10.70 8.95 -1.97
CA PRO A 511 -9.89 9.90 -2.70
C PRO A 511 -10.42 10.07 -4.13
N THR A 512 -10.57 11.32 -4.55
CA THR A 512 -10.83 11.66 -5.94
C THR A 512 -9.53 11.62 -6.73
N ALA A 513 -9.52 10.93 -7.88
CA ALA A 513 -8.46 11.16 -8.85
C ALA A 513 -8.70 12.55 -9.44
N PHE A 514 -7.77 13.47 -9.22
CA PHE A 514 -7.76 14.80 -9.84
C PHE A 514 -7.93 14.73 -11.36
#